data_AF-A0A537IBF4-F1
#
_entry.id   AF-A0A537IBF4-F1
#
_cell.length_a   1.000
_cell.length_b   1.000
_cell.length_c   1.000
_cell.angle_alpha   90.00
_cell.angle_beta   90.00
_cell.angle_gamma   90.00
#
_symmetry.space_group_name_H-M   'P 1'
#
loop_
_entity.id
_entity.type
_entity.pdbx_description
1 polymer ?
#
loop_
_entity_poly.entity_id
_entity_poly.type
_entity_poly.pdbx_seq_one_letter_code
_entity_poly.pdbx_strand_id
1 'polypeptide(L)'
;MEKTVRLFLPSLAILALSSLLPAFATAQAVVFTHSNGISNCPTGTVCSTNWSGFAVTGSGVTDAKGSWIVPSVTCSSSTTYSSYWVGIDGYSSNTVEQTGTDSDCSSGHGVYYAWYEFYPNPSITIGGFTVLPGDKISAEVSYSGGVFTTSITDGSQHFSTTGTVSGATRSSAEWIVERPALCTAHHCKLTSLSNFGTV
;
A
#
# COMPACT_ATOMS: atom_id res chain seq x y z
N MET A 1 -13.01 -3.05 -12.91
CA MET A 1 -11.89 -3.40 -12.01
C MET A 1 -12.46 -3.54 -10.61
N GLU A 2 -12.40 -4.72 -10.04
CA GLU A 2 -12.94 -5.01 -8.70
C GLU A 2 -11.86 -4.62 -7.67
N LYS A 3 -11.97 -3.42 -7.08
CA LYS A 3 -11.08 -2.95 -6.02
C LYS A 3 -11.60 -3.47 -4.68
N THR A 4 -11.35 -4.75 -4.38
CA THR A 4 -11.86 -5.38 -3.15
C THR A 4 -10.73 -5.56 -2.14
N VAL A 5 -10.67 -4.69 -1.13
CA VAL A 5 -9.91 -4.95 0.11
C VAL A 5 -10.74 -5.92 0.94
N ARG A 6 -10.29 -7.18 1.09
CA ARG A 6 -10.98 -8.20 1.90
C ARG A 6 -10.29 -8.31 3.26
N LEU A 7 -10.95 -7.87 4.33
CA LEU A 7 -10.53 -8.22 5.68
C LEU A 7 -11.08 -9.60 6.03
N PHE A 8 -10.19 -10.57 6.27
CA PHE A 8 -10.53 -11.80 6.96
C PHE A 8 -10.32 -11.61 8.46
N LEU A 9 -11.41 -11.43 9.21
CA LEU A 9 -11.38 -11.52 10.68
C LEU A 9 -11.43 -13.00 11.07
N PRO A 10 -10.61 -13.47 12.04
CA PRO A 10 -10.64 -14.87 12.46
C PRO A 10 -11.98 -15.21 13.13
N SER A 11 -12.65 -16.26 12.65
CA SER A 11 -13.90 -16.79 13.23
C SER A 11 -13.69 -17.26 14.67
N LEU A 12 -14.45 -16.70 15.62
CA LEU A 12 -14.53 -17.23 16.98
C LEU A 12 -15.41 -18.49 17.01
N ALA A 13 -14.85 -19.61 17.48
CA ALA A 13 -15.62 -20.80 17.84
C ALA A 13 -16.50 -20.49 19.05
N ILE A 14 -17.82 -20.67 18.91
CA ILE A 14 -18.81 -20.36 19.95
C ILE A 14 -18.92 -21.56 20.91
N LEU A 15 -18.39 -21.41 22.13
CA LEU A 15 -18.82 -22.17 23.30
C LEU A 15 -19.61 -21.20 24.19
N ALA A 16 -20.90 -21.49 24.36
CA ALA A 16 -21.85 -20.63 25.05
C ALA A 16 -21.61 -20.61 26.57
N LEU A 17 -21.48 -19.41 27.17
CA LEU A 17 -22.21 -18.96 28.37
C LEU A 17 -21.90 -17.48 28.68
N SER A 18 -22.95 -16.69 28.94
CA SER A 18 -22.98 -15.24 29.23
C SER A 18 -22.58 -14.30 28.08
N SER A 19 -23.57 -13.85 27.29
CA SER A 19 -23.35 -12.94 26.17
C SER A 19 -23.15 -11.50 26.62
N LEU A 20 -21.93 -11.17 27.05
CA LEU A 20 -21.34 -9.89 26.65
C LEU A 20 -21.28 -9.96 25.12
N LEU A 21 -22.11 -9.20 24.41
CA LEU A 21 -21.95 -9.03 22.97
C LEU A 21 -20.49 -8.61 22.75
N PRO A 22 -19.67 -9.38 21.99
CA PRO A 22 -18.37 -8.87 21.62
C PRO A 22 -18.64 -7.56 20.87
N ALA A 23 -18.03 -6.47 21.33
CA ALA A 23 -18.02 -5.24 20.56
C ALA A 23 -17.42 -5.61 19.20
N PHE A 24 -18.26 -5.69 18.17
CA PHE A 24 -17.77 -5.90 16.81
C PHE A 24 -16.85 -4.72 16.52
N ALA A 25 -15.55 -4.99 16.37
CA ALA A 25 -14.61 -3.98 15.90
C ALA A 25 -15.10 -3.56 14.52
N THR A 26 -15.69 -2.37 14.43
CA THR A 26 -16.19 -1.82 13.19
C THR A 26 -15.00 -1.43 12.34
N ALA A 27 -14.75 -2.18 11.27
CA ALA A 27 -13.77 -1.79 10.27
C ALA A 27 -14.28 -0.55 9.53
N GLN A 28 -13.52 0.55 9.53
CA GLN A 28 -13.92 1.79 8.87
C GLN A 28 -13.05 2.02 7.64
N ALA A 29 -13.68 2.07 6.47
CA ALA A 29 -13.00 2.47 5.24
C ALA A 29 -12.79 4.00 5.25
N VAL A 30 -11.54 4.40 5.08
CA VAL A 30 -11.07 5.76 4.89
C VAL A 30 -10.66 5.89 3.44
N VAL A 31 -11.22 6.88 2.76
CA VAL A 31 -10.83 7.22 1.38
C VAL A 31 -9.88 8.41 1.43
N PHE A 32 -8.70 8.26 0.85
CA PHE A 32 -7.77 9.37 0.68
C PHE A 32 -8.02 10.07 -0.64
N THR A 33 -8.07 11.40 -0.58
CA THR A 33 -8.10 12.26 -1.75
C THR A 33 -6.84 13.10 -1.78
N HIS A 34 -6.06 12.99 -2.87
CA HIS A 34 -4.87 13.82 -3.06
C HIS A 34 -5.28 15.29 -3.11
N SER A 35 -4.67 16.10 -2.25
CA SER A 35 -4.92 17.53 -2.14
C SER A 35 -3.65 18.31 -2.51
N ASN A 36 -3.65 18.93 -3.69
CA ASN A 36 -2.63 19.93 -4.06
C ASN A 36 -3.00 21.29 -3.43
N GLY A 37 -3.08 21.35 -2.09
CA GLY A 37 -3.45 22.59 -1.38
C GLY A 37 -4.96 22.85 -1.28
N ILE A 38 -5.79 21.81 -1.41
CA ILE A 38 -7.24 21.91 -1.16
C ILE A 38 -7.47 21.77 0.35
N SER A 39 -8.04 22.81 0.97
CA SER A 39 -8.27 22.88 2.42
C SER A 39 -9.53 22.15 2.90
N ASN A 40 -10.43 21.75 1.99
CA ASN A 40 -11.69 21.08 2.32
C ASN A 40 -11.79 19.73 1.58
N CYS A 41 -11.60 18.64 2.32
CA CYS A 41 -11.85 17.30 1.83
C CYS A 41 -13.36 17.05 1.76
N PRO A 42 -13.85 16.29 0.75
CA PRO A 42 -15.22 15.80 0.77
C PRO A 42 -15.57 15.09 2.07
N THR A 43 -16.82 15.20 2.53
CA THR A 43 -17.29 14.50 3.73
C THR A 43 -17.06 12.99 3.58
N GLY A 44 -16.42 12.37 4.58
CA GLY A 44 -16.08 10.96 4.56
C GLY A 44 -14.73 10.62 3.92
N THR A 45 -13.93 11.62 3.53
CA THR A 45 -12.56 11.42 3.05
C THR A 45 -11.54 12.10 3.93
N VAL A 46 -10.27 11.71 3.77
CA VAL A 46 -9.11 12.34 4.40
C VAL A 46 -8.27 12.99 3.30
N CYS A 47 -7.94 14.26 3.50
CA CYS A 47 -6.98 14.92 2.62
C CYS A 47 -5.60 14.40 2.94
N SER A 48 -4.92 13.92 1.91
CA SER A 48 -3.51 13.64 1.97
C SER A 48 -2.80 14.42 0.88
N THR A 49 -1.58 14.86 1.19
CA THR A 49 -0.72 15.50 0.19
C THR A 49 0.15 14.49 -0.55
N ASN A 50 0.19 13.23 -0.10
CA ASN A 50 1.01 12.18 -0.68
C ASN A 50 0.23 10.91 -1.04
N TRP A 51 -0.91 10.62 -0.41
CA TRP A 51 -1.68 9.40 -0.66
C TRP A 51 -3.04 9.66 -1.34
N SER A 52 -3.46 8.71 -2.15
CA SER A 52 -4.83 8.51 -2.62
C SER A 52 -5.17 7.03 -2.56
N GLY A 53 -6.43 6.68 -2.31
CA GLY A 53 -6.85 5.29 -2.23
C GLY A 53 -7.65 4.99 -0.97
N PHE A 54 -7.45 3.80 -0.39
CA PHE A 54 -8.24 3.30 0.72
C PHE A 54 -7.35 2.82 1.87
N ALA A 55 -7.70 3.17 3.10
CA ALA A 55 -7.26 2.46 4.30
C ALA A 55 -8.49 1.95 5.03
N VAL A 56 -8.51 0.69 5.41
CA VAL A 56 -9.55 0.14 6.27
C VAL A 56 -8.96 -0.05 7.65
N THR A 57 -9.42 0.77 8.62
CA THR A 57 -8.93 0.68 9.99
C THR A 57 -9.60 -0.49 10.72
N GLY A 58 -8.88 -1.08 11.66
CA GLY A 58 -9.33 -2.22 12.45
C GLY A 58 -8.28 -2.62 13.48
N SER A 59 -8.40 -3.83 14.01
CA SER A 59 -7.39 -4.41 14.89
C SER A 59 -7.10 -5.84 14.47
N GLY A 60 -5.82 -6.19 14.41
CA GLY A 60 -5.41 -7.56 14.12
C GLY A 60 -5.60 -7.95 12.65
N VAL A 61 -5.47 -7.00 11.72
CA VAL A 61 -5.42 -7.27 10.28
C VAL A 61 -4.40 -8.36 9.99
N THR A 62 -4.79 -9.37 9.20
CA THR A 62 -3.90 -10.48 8.82
C THR A 62 -3.66 -10.57 7.33
N ASP A 63 -4.37 -9.80 6.53
CA ASP A 63 -4.36 -9.93 5.07
C ASP A 63 -4.76 -8.60 4.43
N ALA A 64 -3.96 -8.14 3.48
CA ALA A 64 -4.24 -7.01 2.59
C ALA A 64 -3.87 -7.43 1.17
N LYS A 65 -4.82 -7.27 0.24
CA LYS A 65 -4.69 -7.74 -1.15
C LYS A 65 -5.17 -6.66 -2.12
N GLY A 66 -4.53 -6.61 -3.28
CA GLY A 66 -4.80 -5.63 -4.30
C GLY A 66 -4.29 -6.10 -5.66
N SER A 67 -4.92 -5.59 -6.71
CA SER A 67 -4.47 -5.81 -8.07
C SER A 67 -4.69 -4.56 -8.90
N TRP A 68 -3.77 -4.32 -9.83
CA TRP A 68 -3.79 -3.15 -10.69
C TRP A 68 -3.14 -3.47 -12.03
N ILE A 69 -3.42 -2.63 -13.00
CA ILE A 69 -2.69 -2.60 -14.25
C ILE A 69 -1.61 -1.54 -14.10
N VAL A 70 -0.35 -1.88 -14.39
CA VAL A 70 0.76 -0.91 -14.34
C VAL A 70 0.47 0.21 -15.34
N PRO A 71 0.31 1.47 -14.88
CA PRO A 71 0.00 2.56 -15.79
C PRO A 71 1.23 2.93 -16.62
N SER A 72 0.99 3.44 -17.83
CA SER A 72 2.06 4.07 -18.61
C SER A 72 2.22 5.52 -18.17
N VAL A 73 3.46 5.95 -17.89
CA VAL A 73 3.74 7.35 -17.56
C VAL A 73 4.04 8.18 -18.79
N THR A 74 3.54 9.42 -18.78
CA THR A 74 3.90 10.47 -19.74
C THR A 74 5.02 11.32 -19.17
N CYS A 75 6.22 11.19 -19.73
CA CYS A 75 7.41 11.79 -19.17
C CYS A 75 7.81 13.11 -19.84
N SER A 76 8.25 14.05 -19.01
CA SER A 76 9.04 15.21 -19.42
C SER A 76 10.53 14.94 -19.11
N SER A 77 11.41 15.93 -19.32
CA SER A 77 12.81 15.82 -18.93
C SER A 77 13.03 15.74 -17.41
N SER A 78 12.01 16.10 -16.60
CA SER A 78 12.11 16.07 -15.14
C SER A 78 11.93 14.66 -14.59
N THR A 79 12.67 14.35 -13.52
CA THR A 79 12.45 13.13 -12.75
C THR A 79 11.20 13.29 -11.87
N THR A 80 10.26 12.35 -12.00
CA THR A 80 9.00 12.32 -11.24
C THR A 80 8.69 10.90 -10.80
N TYR A 81 7.88 10.77 -9.75
CA TYR A 81 7.67 9.48 -9.09
C TYR A 81 6.19 9.19 -8.90
N SER A 82 5.82 7.91 -8.96
CA SER A 82 4.51 7.45 -8.50
C SER A 82 4.58 5.99 -8.09
N SER A 83 3.96 5.66 -6.95
CA SER A 83 3.98 4.32 -6.38
C SER A 83 2.56 3.77 -6.19
N TYR A 84 2.41 2.46 -6.32
CA TYR A 84 1.13 1.74 -6.21
C TYR A 84 1.34 0.51 -5.35
N TRP A 85 0.65 0.41 -4.22
CA TRP A 85 0.98 -0.61 -3.23
C TRP A 85 -0.21 -1.03 -2.37
N VAL A 86 -0.09 -2.26 -1.84
CA VAL A 86 -0.90 -2.78 -0.74
C VAL A 86 -0.08 -2.81 0.53
N GLY A 87 -0.73 -2.64 1.68
CA GLY A 87 -0.02 -2.71 2.95
C GLY A 87 -0.90 -3.07 4.14
N ILE A 88 -0.23 -3.48 5.22
CA ILE A 88 -0.78 -3.54 6.58
C ILE A 88 -0.08 -2.43 7.41
N ASP A 89 -0.83 -1.83 8.34
CA ASP A 89 -0.42 -0.64 9.10
C ASP A 89 -0.31 0.63 8.21
N GLY A 90 0.49 1.65 8.54
CA GLY A 90 0.66 2.88 7.76
C GLY A 90 -0.19 4.08 8.20
N TYR A 91 -1.52 4.02 8.05
CA TYR A 91 -2.38 5.19 8.24
C TYR A 91 -2.41 5.77 9.66
N SER A 92 -2.53 4.90 10.67
CA SER A 92 -2.66 5.30 12.09
C SER A 92 -1.58 4.71 12.99
N SER A 93 -0.49 4.23 12.40
CA SER A 93 0.61 3.54 13.08
C SER A 93 1.97 4.01 12.53
N ASN A 94 3.04 3.62 13.21
CA ASN A 94 4.41 4.05 12.87
C ASN A 94 5.20 2.97 12.11
N THR A 95 4.53 1.90 11.69
CA THR A 95 5.08 0.86 10.81
C THR A 95 4.24 0.80 9.55
N VAL A 96 4.77 0.19 8.50
CA VAL A 96 3.97 -0.25 7.36
C VAL A 96 4.69 -1.41 6.71
N GLU A 97 3.96 -2.49 6.48
CA GLU A 97 4.43 -3.67 5.77
C GLU A 97 3.75 -3.71 4.42
N GLN A 98 4.52 -3.55 3.34
CA GLN A 98 3.96 -3.20 2.05
C GLN A 98 4.77 -3.73 0.87
N THR A 99 4.10 -3.87 -0.26
CA THR A 99 4.74 -4.20 -1.53
C THR A 99 3.95 -3.61 -2.68
N GLY A 100 4.67 -3.24 -3.74
CA GLY A 100 4.10 -2.47 -4.82
C GLY A 100 4.99 -2.38 -6.03
N THR A 101 4.57 -1.50 -6.92
CA THR A 101 5.32 -1.11 -8.10
C THR A 101 5.44 0.40 -8.16
N ASP A 102 6.52 0.89 -8.75
CA ASP A 102 6.66 2.28 -9.14
C ASP A 102 6.51 2.43 -10.65
N SER A 103 6.02 3.62 -11.04
CA SER A 103 5.99 4.09 -12.42
C SER A 103 6.52 5.51 -12.44
N ASP A 104 7.80 5.63 -12.71
CA ASP A 104 8.55 6.86 -12.59
C ASP A 104 8.92 7.41 -13.96
N CYS A 105 9.24 8.70 -14.00
CA CYS A 105 9.93 9.29 -15.13
C CYS A 105 11.38 9.58 -14.75
N SER A 106 12.30 9.24 -15.65
CA SER A 106 13.69 9.64 -15.57
C SER A 106 14.21 9.96 -16.96
N SER A 107 14.81 11.14 -17.14
CA SER A 107 15.42 11.58 -18.41
C SER A 107 14.49 11.46 -19.63
N GLY A 108 13.19 11.73 -19.47
CA GLY A 108 12.21 11.61 -20.56
C GLY A 108 11.65 10.21 -20.80
N HIS A 109 12.06 9.21 -20.02
CA HIS A 109 11.65 7.82 -20.18
C HIS A 109 10.95 7.28 -18.93
N GLY A 110 9.99 6.38 -19.14
CA GLY A 110 9.35 5.64 -18.05
C GLY A 110 10.29 4.61 -17.44
N VAL A 111 10.32 4.53 -16.11
CA VAL A 111 11.07 3.56 -15.32
C VAL A 111 10.08 2.84 -14.41
N TYR A 112 10.09 1.51 -14.47
CA TYR A 112 9.10 0.66 -13.80
C TYR A 112 9.81 -0.43 -13.03
N TYR A 113 9.43 -0.62 -11.77
CA TYR A 113 10.04 -1.64 -10.92
C TYR A 113 9.10 -2.07 -9.80
N ALA A 114 9.28 -3.29 -9.31
CA ALA A 114 8.61 -3.80 -8.14
C ALA A 114 9.50 -3.64 -6.89
N TRP A 115 8.89 -3.50 -5.72
CA TRP A 115 9.60 -3.34 -4.46
C TRP A 115 8.78 -3.91 -3.28
N TYR A 116 9.45 -4.13 -2.16
CA TYR A 116 8.82 -4.42 -0.88
C TYR A 116 9.44 -3.57 0.23
N GLU A 117 8.71 -3.37 1.32
CA GLU A 117 9.19 -2.63 2.48
C GLU A 117 8.58 -3.18 3.78
N PHE A 118 9.42 -3.22 4.80
CA PHE A 118 9.04 -3.44 6.19
C PHE A 118 9.50 -2.22 6.99
N TYR A 119 8.74 -1.13 6.91
CA TYR A 119 9.08 0.16 7.50
C TYR A 119 9.13 0.01 9.04
N PRO A 120 10.17 0.55 9.73
CA PRO A 120 11.00 1.69 9.35
C PRO A 120 12.25 1.39 8.50
N ASN A 121 12.48 0.14 8.09
CA ASN A 121 13.58 -0.14 7.16
C ASN A 121 13.24 0.42 5.76
N PRO A 122 14.24 0.90 4.99
CA PRO A 122 13.99 1.39 3.63
C PRO A 122 13.40 0.33 2.70
N SER A 123 12.62 0.78 1.71
CA SER A 123 12.14 -0.05 0.60
C SER A 123 13.28 -0.71 -0.18
N ILE A 124 13.06 -1.94 -0.61
CA ILE A 124 14.02 -2.73 -1.40
C ILE A 124 13.41 -3.06 -2.76
N THR A 125 14.10 -2.65 -3.84
CA THR A 125 13.74 -3.05 -5.21
C THR A 125 13.94 -4.56 -5.40
N ILE A 126 12.95 -5.21 -6.01
CA ILE A 126 12.98 -6.65 -6.28
C ILE A 126 13.79 -6.91 -7.55
N GLY A 127 15.04 -7.34 -7.39
CA GLY A 127 15.90 -7.71 -8.51
C GLY A 127 15.35 -8.89 -9.31
N GLY A 128 15.40 -8.80 -10.65
CA GLY A 128 14.96 -9.86 -11.55
C GLY A 128 13.45 -9.95 -11.77
N PHE A 129 12.64 -9.10 -11.12
CA PHE A 129 11.22 -8.96 -11.40
C PHE A 129 11.01 -7.82 -12.41
N THR A 130 10.58 -8.17 -13.62
CA THR A 130 10.38 -7.18 -14.70
C THR A 130 8.97 -6.61 -14.58
N VAL A 131 8.85 -5.28 -14.65
CA VAL A 131 7.57 -4.56 -14.64
C VAL A 131 7.49 -3.71 -15.91
N LEU A 132 6.38 -3.80 -16.63
CA LEU A 132 6.09 -3.07 -17.85
C LEU A 132 4.69 -2.44 -17.79
N PRO A 133 4.46 -1.32 -18.51
CA PRO A 133 3.11 -0.78 -18.68
C PRO A 133 2.15 -1.82 -19.26
N GLY A 134 0.98 -1.94 -18.64
CA GLY A 134 -0.05 -2.91 -19.05
C GLY A 134 0.01 -4.26 -18.32
N ASP A 135 1.08 -4.53 -17.56
CA ASP A 135 1.18 -5.73 -16.72
C ASP A 135 0.08 -5.74 -15.66
N LYS A 136 -0.36 -6.93 -15.28
CA LYS A 136 -1.44 -7.14 -14.30
C LYS A 136 -0.85 -7.64 -13.00
N ILE A 137 -0.56 -6.70 -12.12
CA ILE A 137 0.03 -6.99 -10.82
C ILE A 137 -1.04 -7.51 -9.87
N SER A 138 -0.70 -8.56 -9.13
CA SER A 138 -1.39 -8.95 -7.90
C SER A 138 -0.40 -8.88 -6.75
N ALA A 139 -0.75 -8.17 -5.69
CA ALA A 139 0.08 -8.00 -4.52
C ALA A 139 -0.68 -8.35 -3.23
N GLU A 140 0.06 -8.87 -2.26
CA GLU A 140 -0.47 -9.28 -0.97
C GLU A 140 0.53 -9.00 0.14
N VAL A 141 0.00 -8.56 1.27
CA VAL A 141 0.69 -8.60 2.56
C VAL A 141 -0.16 -9.45 3.50
N SER A 142 0.42 -10.51 4.03
CA SER A 142 -0.22 -11.38 5.00
C SER A 142 0.57 -11.43 6.31
N TYR A 143 -0.11 -11.75 7.40
CA TYR A 143 0.50 -11.88 8.72
C TYR A 143 0.06 -13.18 9.39
N SER A 144 1.04 -13.95 9.85
CA SER A 144 0.80 -15.18 10.61
C SER A 144 1.95 -15.44 11.59
N GLY A 145 1.62 -15.84 12.81
CA GLY A 145 2.61 -16.28 13.80
C GLY A 145 3.70 -15.26 14.15
N GLY A 146 3.41 -13.95 14.08
CA GLY A 146 4.40 -12.90 14.35
C GLY A 146 5.21 -12.45 13.14
N VAL A 147 4.94 -13.00 11.95
CA VAL A 147 5.71 -12.77 10.73
C VAL A 147 4.79 -12.21 9.65
N PHE A 148 5.24 -11.14 9.01
CA PHE A 148 4.65 -10.61 7.79
C PHE A 148 5.26 -11.28 6.56
N THR A 149 4.43 -11.49 5.55
CA THR A 149 4.85 -11.98 4.23
C THR A 149 4.35 -10.99 3.19
N THR A 150 5.25 -10.42 2.41
CA THR A 150 4.89 -9.65 1.20
C THR A 150 5.02 -10.57 -0.01
N SER A 151 4.07 -10.52 -0.94
CA SER A 151 4.18 -11.19 -2.23
C SER A 151 3.65 -10.31 -3.36
N ILE A 152 4.29 -10.46 -4.52
CA ILE A 152 3.89 -9.77 -5.76
C ILE A 152 4.02 -10.73 -6.93
N THR A 153 3.01 -10.72 -7.80
CA THR A 153 2.86 -11.62 -8.94
C THR A 153 2.51 -10.83 -10.21
N ASP A 154 3.14 -11.20 -11.31
CA ASP A 154 2.81 -10.76 -12.65
C ASP A 154 2.90 -11.94 -13.63
N GLY A 155 1.75 -12.46 -14.07
CA GLY A 155 1.71 -13.67 -14.90
C GLY A 155 2.41 -14.86 -14.22
N SER A 156 3.53 -15.30 -14.80
CA SER A 156 4.38 -16.37 -14.24
C SER A 156 5.50 -15.87 -13.33
N GLN A 157 5.74 -14.55 -13.27
CA GLN A 157 6.70 -13.95 -12.34
C GLN A 157 6.09 -13.90 -10.95
N HIS A 158 6.84 -14.33 -9.94
CA HIS A 158 6.42 -14.28 -8.55
C HIS A 158 7.62 -13.99 -7.66
N PHE A 159 7.43 -13.07 -6.72
CA PHE A 159 8.37 -12.81 -5.64
C PHE A 159 7.64 -12.82 -4.30
N SER A 160 8.29 -13.36 -3.27
CA SER A 160 7.81 -13.26 -1.91
C SER A 160 8.98 -13.26 -0.93
N THR A 161 8.80 -12.50 0.15
CA THR A 161 9.75 -12.43 1.26
C THR A 161 9.01 -12.19 2.57
N THR A 162 9.68 -12.45 3.69
CA THR A 162 9.11 -12.35 5.03
C THR A 162 9.92 -11.42 5.92
N GLY A 163 9.25 -10.87 6.94
CA GLY A 163 9.86 -9.98 7.91
C GLY A 163 9.12 -9.98 9.24
N THR A 164 9.85 -9.77 10.32
CA THR A 164 9.26 -9.40 11.61
C THR A 164 9.40 -7.89 11.77
N VAL A 165 8.32 -7.23 12.20
CA VAL A 165 8.31 -5.78 12.37
C VAL A 165 7.95 -5.43 13.80
N SER A 166 8.91 -4.82 14.51
CA SER A 166 8.72 -4.40 15.89
C SER A 166 7.79 -3.19 15.95
N GLY A 167 6.80 -3.23 16.84
CA GLY A 167 5.84 -2.14 16.99
C GLY A 167 4.67 -2.17 16.00
N ALA A 168 4.62 -3.15 15.09
CA ALA A 168 3.48 -3.32 14.18
C ALA A 168 2.21 -3.65 14.98
N THR A 169 1.16 -2.89 14.72
CA THR A 169 -0.12 -2.95 15.45
C THR A 169 -1.21 -3.67 14.66
N ARG A 170 -1.01 -3.81 13.35
CA ARG A 170 -1.97 -4.35 12.37
C ARG A 170 -3.32 -3.63 12.47
N SER A 171 -3.22 -2.30 12.49
CA SER A 171 -4.31 -1.34 12.73
C SER A 171 -5.04 -0.92 11.46
N SER A 172 -4.48 -1.21 10.28
CA SER A 172 -5.08 -0.89 8.98
C SER A 172 -4.67 -1.89 7.90
N ALA A 173 -5.51 -1.99 6.87
CA ALA A 173 -5.19 -2.61 5.58
C ALA A 173 -5.36 -1.55 4.48
N GLU A 174 -4.43 -1.47 3.53
CA GLU A 174 -4.31 -0.31 2.65
C GLU A 174 -4.18 -0.70 1.17
N TRP A 175 -4.73 0.15 0.30
CA TRP A 175 -4.51 0.16 -1.15
C TRP A 175 -4.28 1.61 -1.58
N ILE A 176 -3.04 1.95 -1.93
CA ILE A 176 -2.60 3.34 -2.05
C ILE A 176 -1.91 3.60 -3.39
N VAL A 177 -2.23 4.76 -3.94
CA VAL A 177 -1.44 5.47 -4.95
C VAL A 177 -0.71 6.59 -4.23
N GLU A 178 0.61 6.58 -4.31
CA GLU A 178 1.46 7.48 -3.56
C GLU A 178 2.33 8.37 -4.45
N ARG A 179 2.43 9.63 -4.04
CA ARG A 179 3.53 10.54 -4.38
C ARG A 179 4.63 10.38 -3.32
N PRO A 180 5.64 9.53 -3.54
CA PRO A 180 6.54 9.11 -2.47
C PRO A 180 7.43 10.25 -1.99
N ALA A 181 8.01 10.08 -0.81
CA ALA A 181 9.09 10.93 -0.32
C ALA A 181 10.45 10.31 -0.65
N LEU A 182 11.43 11.15 -1.02
CA LEU A 182 12.83 10.75 -0.98
C LEU A 182 13.41 11.21 0.36
N CYS A 183 13.99 10.26 1.09
CA CYS A 183 14.57 10.48 2.40
C CYS A 183 16.10 10.42 2.34
N THR A 184 16.72 11.41 2.97
CA THR A 184 18.12 11.37 3.42
C THR A 184 18.16 11.05 4.91
N ALA A 185 19.35 10.87 5.49
CA ALA A 185 19.51 10.51 6.91
C ALA A 185 18.77 11.42 7.91
N HIS A 186 18.46 12.67 7.53
CA HIS A 186 17.85 13.65 8.43
C HIS A 186 16.60 14.33 7.88
N HIS A 187 16.28 14.14 6.59
CA HIS A 187 15.21 14.89 5.93
C HIS A 187 14.53 14.06 4.84
N CYS A 188 13.20 14.03 4.88
CA CYS A 188 12.35 13.49 3.83
C CYS A 188 11.67 14.63 3.08
N LYS A 189 11.61 14.54 1.76
CA LYS A 189 10.90 15.51 0.92
C LYS A 189 10.00 14.77 -0.08
N LEU A 190 8.74 15.17 -0.14
CA LEU A 190 7.82 14.66 -1.14
C LEU A 190 8.28 15.01 -2.56
N THR A 191 8.21 14.02 -3.43
CA THR A 191 8.62 14.10 -4.84
C THR A 191 7.62 14.87 -5.70
N SER A 192 8.01 15.16 -6.94
CA SER A 192 7.07 15.54 -8.00
C SER A 192 6.32 14.31 -8.50
N LEU A 193 5.00 14.41 -8.65
CA LEU A 193 4.15 13.29 -9.07
C LEU A 193 4.28 13.01 -10.58
N SER A 194 4.47 11.74 -10.95
CA SER A 194 4.42 11.32 -12.35
C SER A 194 3.03 11.52 -12.96
N ASN A 195 2.96 11.85 -14.25
CA ASN A 195 1.70 11.82 -14.98
C ASN A 195 1.43 10.39 -15.47
N PHE A 196 0.72 9.60 -14.65
CA PHE A 196 0.39 8.20 -14.92
C PHE A 196 -1.05 8.00 -15.44
N GLY A 197 -1.82 9.08 -15.63
CA GLY A 197 -3.24 8.98 -15.98
C GLY A 197 -4.07 8.37 -14.84
N THR A 198 -4.40 7.08 -14.95
CA THR A 198 -5.32 6.38 -14.03
C THR A 198 -4.84 4.97 -13.68
N VAL A 199 -5.22 4.51 -12.47
CA VAL A 199 -4.96 3.17 -11.94
C VAL A 199 -6.16 2.65 -11.12
#